data_AF-A0A933FNR4-F1
#
_entry.id   AF-A0A933FNR4-F1
#
_cell.length_a   1.000
_cell.length_b   1.000
_cell.length_c   1.000
_cell.angle_alpha   90.00
_cell.angle_beta   90.00
_cell.angle_gamma   90.00
#
_symmetry.space_group_name_H-M   'P 1'
#
loop_
_entity.id
_entity.type
_entity.pdbx_description
1 polymer ?
#
loop_
_entity_poly.entity_id
_entity_poly.type
_entity_poly.pdbx_seq_one_letter_code
_entity_poly.pdbx_strand_id
1 'polypeptide(L)'
;MTEKLSWSIILLMEKEMIFESKNSARRLPLSFSLAERERRYARVRQHMAELGLDCLLAPAADVGEPQAHSRYLSQIGGVQGGAWVVFPACGEVTAIVSAEREARMWLEHLLWPRDIRWGSFSELVSARVEELGLKRGRIGVADWLISITGPRELSPTKPGGESRQPCLARTSCRRITFWNCRV
;
A
#
# COMPACT_ATOMS: atom_id res chain seq x y z
N MET A 1 17.16 -25.20 -56.12
CA MET A 1 17.83 -24.58 -54.95
C MET A 1 16.83 -23.75 -54.15
N THR A 2 15.73 -24.34 -53.64
CA THR A 2 14.65 -23.58 -52.97
C THR A 2 13.83 -24.45 -52.01
N GLU A 3 14.48 -25.23 -51.14
CA GLU A 3 13.74 -26.07 -50.17
C GLU A 3 14.30 -26.06 -48.74
N LYS A 4 15.38 -25.30 -48.48
CA LYS A 4 15.99 -25.20 -47.14
C LYS A 4 15.62 -23.93 -46.37
N LEU A 5 14.90 -22.99 -46.96
CA LEU A 5 14.47 -21.75 -46.30
C LEU A 5 13.11 -21.84 -45.59
N SER A 6 12.38 -22.94 -45.76
CA SER A 6 11.04 -23.11 -45.17
C SER A 6 11.10 -23.60 -43.70
N TRP A 7 11.98 -24.56 -43.40
CA TRP A 7 12.04 -25.17 -42.06
C TRP A 7 12.61 -24.25 -40.98
N SER A 8 13.58 -23.39 -41.31
CA SER A 8 14.14 -22.43 -40.35
C SER A 8 13.13 -21.35 -39.96
N ILE A 9 12.28 -20.91 -40.90
CA ILE A 9 11.22 -19.93 -40.64
C ILE A 9 10.10 -20.58 -39.83
N ILE A 10 9.72 -21.83 -40.13
CA ILE A 10 8.72 -22.58 -39.34
C ILE A 10 9.22 -22.80 -37.89
N LEU A 11 10.50 -23.13 -37.70
CA LEU A 11 11.11 -23.28 -36.36
C LEU A 11 11.27 -21.95 -35.61
N LEU A 12 11.51 -20.83 -36.31
CA LEU A 12 11.53 -19.50 -35.70
C LEU A 12 10.12 -19.04 -35.34
N MET A 13 9.13 -19.29 -36.19
CA MET A 13 7.72 -19.00 -35.89
C MET A 13 7.17 -19.92 -34.80
N GLU A 14 7.57 -21.20 -34.72
CA GLU A 14 7.22 -22.06 -33.58
C GLU A 14 7.89 -21.56 -32.29
N LYS A 15 9.14 -21.10 -32.33
CA LYS A 15 9.80 -20.55 -31.13
C LYS A 15 9.20 -19.22 -30.68
N GLU A 16 8.87 -18.33 -31.61
CA GLU A 16 8.17 -17.08 -31.30
C GLU A 16 6.73 -17.37 -30.84
N MET A 17 6.01 -18.28 -31.48
CA MET A 17 4.65 -18.65 -31.08
C MET A 17 4.60 -19.47 -29.77
N ILE A 18 5.64 -20.23 -29.42
CA ILE A 18 5.77 -20.90 -28.10
C ILE A 18 6.22 -19.91 -27.01
N PHE A 19 6.88 -18.81 -27.36
CA PHE A 19 7.19 -17.73 -26.42
C PHE A 19 5.98 -16.80 -26.22
N GLU A 20 5.24 -16.50 -27.29
CA GLU A 20 4.03 -15.67 -27.28
C GLU A 20 2.79 -16.43 -26.71
N SER A 21 2.76 -17.77 -26.81
CA SER A 21 1.64 -18.61 -26.33
C SER A 21 1.81 -19.17 -24.91
N LYS A 22 2.86 -18.79 -24.16
CA LYS A 22 2.98 -19.18 -22.74
C LYS A 22 2.32 -18.21 -21.76
N ASN A 23 1.42 -17.34 -22.23
CA ASN A 23 0.92 -16.25 -21.40
C ASN A 23 -0.61 -16.01 -21.34
N SER A 24 -1.46 -16.95 -21.77
CA SER A 24 -2.91 -16.70 -21.82
C SER A 24 -3.81 -17.70 -21.08
N ALA A 25 -3.27 -18.64 -20.31
CA ALA A 25 -4.10 -19.56 -19.52
C ALA A 25 -3.64 -19.63 -18.05
N ARG A 26 -4.46 -19.03 -17.16
CA ARG A 26 -4.36 -18.91 -15.69
C ARG A 26 -3.64 -17.68 -15.13
N ARG A 27 -4.14 -16.48 -15.43
CA ARG A 27 -4.06 -15.37 -14.46
C ARG A 27 -5.45 -15.10 -13.92
N LEU A 28 -5.80 -15.70 -12.79
CA LEU A 28 -6.80 -15.06 -11.94
C LEU A 28 -6.12 -13.78 -11.44
N PRO A 29 -6.61 -12.57 -11.75
CA PRO A 29 -6.04 -11.39 -11.14
C PRO A 29 -6.37 -11.47 -9.64
N LEU A 30 -5.39 -11.85 -8.83
CA LEU A 30 -5.46 -11.73 -7.36
C LEU A 30 -5.51 -10.26 -6.92
N SER A 31 -5.38 -9.32 -7.86
CA SER A 31 -5.33 -7.89 -7.61
C SER A 31 -6.61 -7.17 -7.99
N PHE A 32 -7.11 -6.37 -7.07
CA PHE A 32 -8.08 -5.31 -7.33
C PHE A 32 -7.53 -4.29 -8.32
N SER A 33 -8.43 -3.60 -9.03
CA SER A 33 -8.09 -2.57 -10.01
C SER A 33 -7.37 -1.37 -9.38
N LEU A 34 -6.70 -0.57 -10.22
CA LEU A 34 -6.10 0.70 -9.78
C LEU A 34 -7.17 1.72 -9.36
N ALA A 35 -8.36 1.69 -9.97
CA ALA A 35 -9.47 2.55 -9.53
C ALA A 35 -9.90 2.22 -8.08
N GLU A 36 -9.91 0.93 -7.73
CA GLU A 36 -10.16 0.51 -6.35
C GLU A 36 -9.01 0.92 -5.42
N ARG A 37 -7.75 0.82 -5.85
CA ARG A 37 -6.60 1.37 -5.12
C ARG A 37 -6.84 2.85 -4.77
N GLU A 38 -7.13 3.68 -5.77
CA GLU A 38 -7.34 5.11 -5.58
C GLU A 38 -8.45 5.38 -4.58
N ARG A 39 -9.59 4.68 -4.71
CA ARG A 39 -10.71 4.82 -3.77
C ARG A 39 -10.28 4.52 -2.33
N ARG A 40 -9.55 3.43 -2.11
CA ARG A 40 -9.08 3.05 -0.77
C ARG A 40 -8.08 4.05 -0.21
N TYR A 41 -7.10 4.43 -1.03
CA TYR A 41 -6.02 5.31 -0.61
C TYR A 41 -6.52 6.73 -0.33
N ALA A 42 -7.43 7.25 -1.17
CA ALA A 42 -8.06 8.54 -0.95
C ALA A 42 -8.80 8.58 0.39
N ARG A 43 -9.56 7.53 0.73
CA ARG A 43 -10.28 7.45 2.01
C ARG A 43 -9.34 7.42 3.22
N VAL A 44 -8.25 6.65 3.14
CA VAL A 44 -7.27 6.57 4.23
C VAL A 44 -6.53 7.90 4.39
N ARG A 45 -6.12 8.54 3.29
CA ARG A 45 -5.49 9.87 3.31
C ARG A 45 -6.42 10.95 3.86
N GLN A 46 -7.71 10.88 3.55
CA GLN A 46 -8.69 11.79 4.14
C GLN A 46 -8.71 11.66 5.67
N HIS A 47 -8.80 10.45 6.20
CA HIS A 47 -8.78 10.23 7.66
C HIS A 47 -7.43 10.61 8.29
N MET A 48 -6.32 10.36 7.60
CA MET A 48 -5.00 10.83 8.05
C MET A 48 -4.95 12.35 8.14
N ALA A 49 -5.51 13.06 7.16
CA ALA A 49 -5.56 14.52 7.15
C ALA A 49 -6.41 15.07 8.31
N GLU A 50 -7.57 14.44 8.59
CA GLU A 50 -8.43 14.77 9.75
C GLU A 50 -7.69 14.62 11.08
N LEU A 51 -6.79 13.64 11.18
CA LEU A 51 -5.97 13.37 12.37
C LEU A 51 -4.61 14.10 12.38
N GLY A 52 -4.27 14.80 11.29
CA GLY A 52 -2.98 15.46 11.10
C GLY A 52 -1.80 14.50 11.04
N LEU A 53 -1.97 13.29 10.48
CA LEU A 53 -0.93 12.28 10.31
C LEU A 53 -0.16 12.47 9.01
N ASP A 54 1.17 12.41 9.07
CA ASP A 54 2.06 12.45 7.90
C ASP A 54 2.31 11.06 7.31
N CYS A 55 2.18 10.01 8.14
CA CYS A 55 2.31 8.62 7.74
C CYS A 55 1.46 7.72 8.64
N LEU A 56 0.95 6.62 8.06
CA LEU A 56 0.31 5.52 8.75
C LEU A 56 1.16 4.26 8.54
N LEU A 57 1.56 3.63 9.63
CA LEU A 57 2.15 2.30 9.62
C LEU A 57 1.04 1.28 9.86
N ALA A 58 0.95 0.24 9.04
CA ALA A 58 0.08 -0.90 9.31
C ALA A 58 0.97 -2.14 9.48
N PRO A 59 1.14 -2.64 10.70
CA PRO A 59 1.96 -3.83 10.95
C PRO A 59 1.47 -5.05 10.15
N ALA A 60 2.40 -5.93 9.81
CA ALA A 60 2.07 -7.31 9.53
C ALA A 60 1.60 -7.95 10.84
N ALA A 61 0.74 -8.94 10.72
CA ALA A 61 0.36 -9.82 11.81
C ALA A 61 0.84 -11.24 11.50
N ASP A 62 0.95 -12.06 12.54
CA ASP A 62 1.37 -13.45 12.38
C ASP A 62 0.28 -14.28 11.68
N VAL A 63 0.62 -15.53 11.38
CA VAL A 63 -0.29 -16.47 10.72
C VAL A 63 -1.50 -16.71 11.63
N GLY A 64 -2.69 -16.43 11.10
CA GLY A 64 -3.96 -16.59 11.83
C GLY A 64 -4.39 -15.35 12.61
N GLU A 65 -3.56 -14.30 12.66
CA GLU A 65 -3.92 -13.02 13.28
C GLU A 65 -4.67 -12.10 12.32
N PRO A 66 -5.45 -11.11 12.82
CA PRO A 66 -6.13 -10.13 11.99
C PRO A 66 -5.14 -9.27 11.18
N GLN A 67 -5.11 -9.46 9.85
CA GLN A 67 -4.28 -8.69 8.92
C GLN A 67 -5.10 -7.67 8.12
N ALA A 68 -6.24 -7.22 8.67
CA ALA A 68 -7.23 -6.47 7.89
C ALA A 68 -6.67 -5.13 7.37
N HIS A 69 -5.92 -4.40 8.20
CA HIS A 69 -5.38 -3.09 7.83
C HIS A 69 -4.28 -3.19 6.77
N SER A 70 -3.25 -3.99 7.02
CA SER A 70 -2.15 -4.21 6.08
C SER A 70 -2.64 -4.81 4.76
N ARG A 71 -3.57 -5.78 4.80
CA ARG A 71 -4.16 -6.36 3.59
C ARG A 71 -5.06 -5.38 2.84
N TYR A 72 -5.81 -4.52 3.54
CA TYR A 72 -6.61 -3.49 2.87
C TYR A 72 -5.74 -2.53 2.04
N LEU A 73 -4.56 -2.20 2.56
CA LEU A 73 -3.60 -1.26 1.97
C LEU A 73 -2.64 -1.89 0.95
N SER A 74 -2.38 -3.19 1.04
CA SER A 74 -1.37 -3.87 0.20
C SER A 74 -1.89 -5.03 -0.63
N GLN A 75 -3.04 -5.61 -0.29
CA GLN A 75 -3.56 -6.89 -0.77
C GLN A 75 -2.71 -8.12 -0.40
N ILE A 76 -1.55 -7.89 0.22
CA ILE A 76 -0.65 -8.94 0.69
C ILE A 76 -1.19 -9.48 2.01
N GLY A 77 -1.20 -10.79 2.14
CA GLY A 77 -1.52 -11.49 3.37
C GLY A 77 -1.92 -12.92 3.08
N GLY A 78 -2.11 -13.71 4.12
CA GLY A 78 -2.58 -15.09 4.00
C GLY A 78 -2.00 -15.95 5.10
N VAL A 79 -2.14 -17.27 4.91
CA VAL A 79 -1.59 -18.25 5.85
C VAL A 79 -0.06 -18.22 5.87
N GLN A 80 0.60 -17.62 4.86
CA GLN A 80 2.06 -17.51 4.80
C GLN A 80 2.61 -16.18 5.33
N GLY A 81 1.78 -15.38 6.02
CA GLY A 81 2.21 -14.11 6.63
C GLY A 81 1.66 -12.87 5.93
N GLY A 82 1.76 -11.73 6.63
CA GLY A 82 1.31 -10.42 6.17
C GLY A 82 2.47 -9.51 5.74
N ALA A 83 2.12 -8.31 5.23
CA ALA A 83 3.11 -7.27 4.95
C ALA A 83 3.02 -6.14 6.00
N TRP A 84 4.18 -5.61 6.43
CA TRP A 84 4.23 -4.29 7.05
C TRP A 84 4.03 -3.24 5.96
N VAL A 85 3.13 -2.30 6.17
CA VAL A 85 2.83 -1.24 5.20
C VAL A 85 3.24 0.11 5.75
N VAL A 86 4.02 0.85 4.98
CA VAL A 86 4.34 2.27 5.21
C VAL A 86 3.50 3.10 4.24
N PHE A 87 2.50 3.79 4.77
CA PHE A 87 1.52 4.54 4.00
C PHE A 87 1.71 6.06 4.24
N PRO A 88 2.42 6.78 3.36
CA PRO A 88 2.60 8.22 3.51
C PRO A 88 1.34 9.00 3.12
N ALA A 89 1.19 10.21 3.68
CA ALA A 89 0.10 11.12 3.32
C ALA A 89 0.10 11.50 1.82
N CYS A 90 1.26 11.42 1.17
CA CYS A 90 1.43 11.63 -0.27
C CYS A 90 2.53 10.69 -0.82
N GLY A 91 2.39 10.26 -2.07
CA GLY A 91 3.37 9.42 -2.76
C GLY A 91 3.05 7.92 -2.72
N GLU A 92 4.06 7.10 -3.05
CA GLU A 92 3.93 5.65 -3.18
C GLU A 92 3.94 4.94 -1.83
N VAL A 93 3.05 3.94 -1.70
CA VAL A 93 2.91 3.08 -0.53
C VAL A 93 3.90 1.93 -0.63
N THR A 94 4.61 1.66 0.46
CA THR A 94 5.59 0.57 0.54
C THR A 94 5.02 -0.59 1.33
N ALA A 95 5.13 -1.80 0.79
CA ALA A 95 4.88 -3.04 1.53
C ALA A 95 6.19 -3.78 1.79
N ILE A 96 6.34 -4.34 2.98
CA ILE A 96 7.54 -5.05 3.41
C ILE A 96 7.12 -6.45 3.84
N VAL A 97 7.70 -7.46 3.22
CA VAL A 97 7.44 -8.88 3.50
C VAL A 97 8.68 -9.54 4.12
N SER A 98 8.53 -10.77 4.61
CA SER A 98 9.60 -11.42 5.38
C SER A 98 10.71 -11.97 4.49
N ALA A 99 10.37 -12.44 3.29
CA ALA A 99 11.31 -13.16 2.42
C ALA A 99 11.30 -12.64 0.97
N GLU A 100 12.45 -12.72 0.30
CA GLU A 100 12.61 -12.31 -1.11
C GLU A 100 11.64 -13.05 -2.04
N ARG A 101 11.44 -14.35 -1.81
CA ARG A 101 10.52 -15.18 -2.57
C ARG A 101 9.09 -14.62 -2.51
N GLU A 102 8.66 -14.14 -1.35
CA GLU A 102 7.33 -13.53 -1.18
C GLU A 102 7.27 -12.23 -1.99
N ALA A 103 8.28 -11.37 -1.87
CA ALA A 103 8.31 -10.10 -2.60
C ALA A 103 8.19 -10.33 -4.12
N ARG A 104 8.95 -11.28 -4.67
CA ARG A 104 8.90 -11.64 -6.09
C ARG A 104 7.53 -12.16 -6.50
N MET A 105 6.96 -13.09 -5.73
CA MET A 105 5.64 -13.63 -5.97
C MET A 105 4.58 -12.52 -6.02
N TRP A 106 4.57 -11.61 -5.02
CA TRP A 106 3.58 -10.55 -4.97
C TRP A 106 3.75 -9.51 -6.07
N LEU A 107 5.00 -9.18 -6.45
CA LEU A 107 5.27 -8.27 -7.58
C LEU A 107 4.74 -8.80 -8.91
N GLU A 108 4.87 -10.11 -9.16
CA GLU A 108 4.38 -10.78 -10.36
C GLU A 108 2.84 -10.82 -10.46
N HIS A 109 2.14 -10.88 -9.32
CA HIS A 109 0.70 -11.18 -9.28
C HIS A 109 -0.18 -9.97 -8.94
N LEU A 110 0.37 -8.94 -8.30
CA LEU A 110 -0.39 -7.73 -7.95
C LEU A 110 -0.23 -6.65 -9.02
N LEU A 111 -1.17 -5.70 -9.07
CA LEU A 111 -1.04 -4.41 -9.75
C LEU A 111 -0.58 -3.31 -8.78
N TRP A 112 -0.82 -3.46 -7.48
CA TRP A 112 -0.39 -2.53 -6.43
C TRP A 112 -0.28 -3.26 -5.08
N PRO A 113 0.64 -2.84 -4.19
CA PRO A 113 1.66 -1.79 -4.37
C PRO A 113 2.78 -2.23 -5.33
N ARG A 114 3.60 -1.28 -5.80
CA ARG A 114 4.78 -1.56 -6.64
C ARG A 114 6.09 -1.50 -5.85
N ASP A 115 6.15 -0.72 -4.76
CA ASP A 115 7.27 -0.74 -3.83
C ASP A 115 7.06 -1.88 -2.82
N ILE A 116 7.58 -3.07 -3.16
CA ILE A 116 7.57 -4.25 -2.30
C ILE A 116 9.02 -4.60 -1.94
N ARG A 117 9.33 -4.57 -0.64
CA ARG A 117 10.65 -4.85 -0.08
C ARG A 117 10.61 -6.11 0.79
N TRP A 118 11.77 -6.67 1.11
CA TRP A 118 11.86 -7.86 1.96
C TRP A 118 13.02 -7.75 2.95
N GLY A 119 12.86 -8.34 4.13
CA GLY A 119 13.89 -8.41 5.15
C GLY A 119 13.38 -7.99 6.53
N SER A 120 14.28 -7.45 7.36
CA SER A 120 13.95 -7.00 8.70
C SER A 120 12.95 -5.84 8.69
N PHE A 121 11.77 -6.04 9.29
CA PHE A 121 10.72 -5.03 9.33
C PHE A 121 11.17 -3.75 10.03
N SER A 122 11.82 -3.86 11.20
CA SER A 122 12.25 -2.70 11.99
C SER A 122 13.24 -1.82 11.22
N GLU A 123 14.19 -2.44 10.51
CA GLU A 123 15.18 -1.74 9.70
C GLU A 123 14.53 -1.06 8.48
N LEU A 124 13.76 -1.82 7.70
CA LEU A 124 13.19 -1.33 6.45
C LEU A 124 12.11 -0.27 6.66
N VAL A 125 11.32 -0.38 7.72
CA VAL A 125 10.30 0.63 8.06
C VAL A 125 10.97 1.92 8.49
N SER A 126 11.97 1.83 9.37
CA SER A 126 12.72 3.00 9.84
C SER A 126 13.44 3.69 8.68
N ALA A 127 14.11 2.91 7.82
CA ALA A 127 14.76 3.39 6.61
C ALA A 127 13.75 4.08 5.68
N ARG A 128 12.58 3.48 5.47
CA ARG A 128 11.56 4.07 4.60
C ARG A 128 10.99 5.38 5.15
N VAL A 129 10.74 5.46 6.46
CA VAL A 129 10.32 6.71 7.12
C VAL A 129 11.36 7.81 6.96
N GLU A 130 12.66 7.45 7.02
CA GLU A 130 13.76 8.38 6.76
C GLU A 130 13.83 8.82 5.28
N GLU A 131 13.71 7.89 4.32
CA GLU A 131 13.65 8.19 2.89
C GLU A 131 12.51 9.16 2.53
N LEU A 132 11.39 9.06 3.24
CA LEU A 132 10.23 9.96 3.08
C LEU A 132 10.42 11.32 3.76
N GLY A 133 11.53 11.54 4.48
CA GLY A 133 11.80 12.78 5.20
C GLY A 133 10.96 12.95 6.48
N LEU A 134 10.41 11.87 7.03
CA LEU A 134 9.41 11.91 8.10
C LEU A 134 10.00 11.70 9.51
N LYS A 135 11.30 12.00 9.71
CA LYS A 135 11.99 11.88 11.02
C LYS A 135 11.31 12.64 12.17
N ARG A 136 10.54 13.70 11.85
CA ARG A 136 9.76 14.50 12.81
C ARG A 136 8.26 14.53 12.48
N GLY A 137 7.83 13.65 11.57
CA GLY A 137 6.44 13.56 11.15
C GLY A 137 5.56 12.94 12.23
N ARG A 138 4.27 13.22 12.19
CA ARG A 138 3.29 12.57 13.05
C ARG A 138 2.91 11.23 12.43
N ILE A 139 3.40 10.14 13.02
CA ILE A 139 3.20 8.78 12.52
C ILE A 139 2.10 8.09 13.34
N GLY A 140 1.07 7.61 12.66
CA GLY A 140 0.06 6.72 13.24
C GLY A 140 0.46 5.26 13.05
N VAL A 141 0.01 4.39 13.96
CA VAL A 141 0.16 2.93 13.83
C VAL A 141 -1.23 2.31 13.88
N ALA A 142 -1.64 1.63 12.81
CA ALA A 142 -2.86 0.85 12.77
C ALA A 142 -2.78 -0.30 13.79
N ASP A 143 -3.92 -0.77 14.28
CA ASP A 143 -4.07 -1.75 15.38
C ASP A 143 -3.73 -1.27 16.80
N TRP A 144 -2.85 -0.28 16.98
CA TRP A 144 -2.57 0.22 18.33
C TRP A 144 -3.74 1.01 18.95
N LEU A 145 -4.65 1.59 18.16
CA LEU A 145 -5.77 2.35 18.71
C LEU A 145 -6.87 1.46 19.33
N ILE A 146 -7.03 0.22 18.86
CA ILE A 146 -8.13 -0.66 19.31
C ILE A 146 -7.88 -1.19 20.72
N SER A 147 -6.62 -1.28 21.18
CA SER A 147 -6.31 -1.76 22.53
C SER A 147 -6.28 -0.67 23.61
N ILE A 148 -5.98 0.59 23.26
CA ILE A 148 -5.90 1.71 24.24
C ILE A 148 -7.13 2.61 24.23
N THR A 149 -7.93 2.59 23.16
CA THR A 149 -9.27 3.16 23.18
C THR A 149 -10.30 2.03 23.16
N GLY A 150 -10.74 1.61 24.35
CA GLY A 150 -12.02 0.90 24.47
C GLY A 150 -13.11 1.66 23.73
N PRO A 151 -14.21 0.98 23.32
CA PRO A 151 -15.18 1.54 22.38
C PRO A 151 -15.64 2.91 22.83
N ARG A 152 -15.17 3.95 22.13
CA ARG A 152 -15.74 5.29 22.28
C ARG A 152 -17.06 5.24 21.56
N GLU A 153 -18.08 4.88 22.34
CA GLU A 153 -19.48 4.82 22.02
C GLU A 153 -19.88 5.99 21.11
N LEU A 154 -20.04 5.69 19.82
CA LEU A 154 -20.71 6.56 18.86
C LEU A 154 -22.20 6.48 19.18
N SER A 155 -22.65 7.18 20.23
CA SER A 155 -24.06 7.50 20.43
C SER A 155 -24.36 8.91 19.88
N PRO A 156 -25.50 9.12 19.19
CA PRO A 156 -25.87 10.45 18.73
C PRO A 156 -26.63 11.16 19.85
N THR A 157 -25.98 12.08 20.56
CA THR A 157 -26.70 13.06 21.39
C THR A 157 -26.83 14.39 20.63
N LYS A 158 -28.09 14.80 20.48
CA LYS A 158 -28.54 16.04 19.84
C LYS A 158 -28.22 17.28 20.72
N PRO A 159 -28.38 18.52 20.18
CA PRO A 159 -27.54 19.66 20.49
C PRO A 159 -28.03 20.49 21.68
N GLY A 160 -27.09 21.11 22.38
CA GLY A 160 -27.35 22.13 23.40
C GLY A 160 -26.17 22.26 24.36
N GLY A 161 -25.35 23.30 24.20
CA GLY A 161 -24.21 23.52 25.08
C GLY A 161 -23.18 24.45 24.46
N GLU A 162 -23.47 25.74 24.53
CA GLU A 162 -22.54 26.82 24.19
C GLU A 162 -21.33 26.80 25.13
N SER A 163 -20.12 26.72 24.56
CA SER A 163 -18.92 27.26 25.20
C SER A 163 -18.00 27.85 24.13
N ARG A 164 -17.92 29.18 24.12
CA ARG A 164 -16.90 29.96 23.42
C ARG A 164 -15.68 30.08 24.33
N GLN A 165 -14.48 29.91 23.78
CA GLN A 165 -13.35 30.87 23.85
C GLN A 165 -12.12 30.35 23.08
N PRO A 166 -11.17 31.23 22.66
CA PRO A 166 -10.82 31.36 21.24
C PRO A 166 -9.34 31.06 20.88
N CYS A 167 -9.12 30.96 19.56
CA CYS A 167 -7.93 31.33 18.78
C CYS A 167 -6.53 31.12 19.37
N LEU A 168 -5.74 30.23 18.74
CA LEU A 168 -4.36 30.56 18.38
C LEU A 168 -4.06 30.07 16.96
N ALA A 169 -4.02 31.03 16.03
CA ALA A 169 -3.41 30.86 14.73
C ALA A 169 -1.93 30.45 14.95
N ARG A 170 -1.56 29.24 14.52
CA ARG A 170 -0.15 28.90 14.28
C ARG A 170 0.06 28.82 12.77
N THR A 171 0.37 29.98 12.23
CA THR A 171 1.24 30.17 11.07
C THR A 171 2.52 29.36 11.24
N SER A 172 2.59 28.17 10.64
CA SER A 172 3.77 27.68 9.90
C SER A 172 3.46 26.38 9.17
N CYS A 173 2.38 26.38 8.38
CA CYS A 173 2.37 25.55 7.18
C CYS A 173 3.39 26.17 6.20
N ARG A 174 4.66 25.79 6.35
CA ARG A 174 5.64 26.00 5.27
C ARG A 174 5.36 24.92 4.22
N ARG A 175 4.50 25.30 3.27
CA ARG A 175 4.52 24.92 1.86
C ARG A 175 4.91 23.46 1.56
N ILE A 176 3.91 22.57 1.52
CA ILE A 176 3.70 21.77 0.32
C ILE A 176 2.69 22.56 -0.51
N THR A 177 3.20 23.56 -1.21
CA THR A 177 2.44 24.31 -2.19
C THR A 177 2.18 23.42 -3.39
N PHE A 178 0.93 23.48 -3.87
CA PHE A 178 0.41 22.93 -5.12
C PHE A 178 0.15 21.42 -5.15
N TRP A 179 -1.11 21.10 -4.85
CA TRP A 179 -1.94 20.24 -5.70
C TRP A 179 -1.47 20.25 -7.16
N ASN A 180 -0.72 19.22 -7.54
CA ASN A 180 -0.50 18.82 -8.93
C ASN A 180 -0.28 17.30 -8.96
N CYS A 181 -1.24 16.55 -8.42
CA CYS A 181 -1.48 15.20 -8.92
C CYS A 181 -2.27 15.36 -10.22
N ARG A 182 -1.56 15.54 -11.34
CA ARG A 182 -2.11 15.17 -12.64
C ARG A 182 -2.12 13.64 -12.73
N VAL A 183 -3.26 13.17 -13.21
CA VAL A 183 -3.63 11.80 -13.60
C VAL A 183 -2.55 11.14 -14.43
#